data_AF-A0A511JEJ0-F1
#
_entry.id   AF-A0A511JEJ0-F1
#
_cell.length_a   1.000
_cell.length_b   1.000
_cell.length_c   1.000
_cell.angle_alpha   90.00
_cell.angle_beta   90.00
_cell.angle_gamma   90.00
#
_symmetry.space_group_name_H-M   'P 1'
#
loop_
_entity.id
_entity.type
_entity.pdbx_description
1 polymer ?
#
loop_
_entity_poly.entity_id
_entity_poly.type
_entity_poly.pdbx_seq_one_letter_code
_entity_poly.pdbx_strand_id
1 'polypeptide(L)'
;MDGVLDIVYQLKFFPEGFSGGFRDTRRRQITNSFNQAMKLSPRRWVLVVPRDPTPKERSWVHRLAGKQEVEIAIWGQAKLDSELAKRSDLLAWATREPLVDTLKVLHQEQAGLVRASDLTERLGALRDQVSGRSAYWDVAFQVGRDGAITETLYGKTADAHIKEPIRISFHVDGAALDATTRTAWERLNHYGAGGVDLPADAVTRFEIDGPEWIARTDEGGRLQIGPRPRLDEPVILRTVDEEGFTLQSVRAVIAEVGVGSKGQSLSISAPGGLELLFLIDTNDPGCRAEVTQEVSGHNASDVYAAMQLVESMATAALVQVMRGSTPLMGVRPAPSQRERAPVAPAYDRQLVEDLAIIAAYASIPFDVPERLTAHARTEIRRLRLLLDGAVVIEPAFGTLTSTLSGELSEEILGLLGGPVAVAVTVEKLEYDVLGHHIPVRDVVIYSPRAVAQDGDALGAAITAGTSAGASLVMRGVDGESFWAYMPSRMNGDTPVFPTALDIPGIDEPPLPNRTAA
;
A
#
# COMPACT_ATOMS: atom_id res chain seq x y z
N MET A 1 36.64 8.23 -7.63
CA MET A 1 36.90 7.54 -8.91
C MET A 1 38.09 8.22 -9.53
N ASP A 2 39.23 7.55 -9.58
CA ASP A 2 40.41 8.01 -10.32
C ASP A 2 40.04 8.05 -11.80
N GLY A 3 39.60 9.22 -12.25
CA GLY A 3 39.01 9.45 -13.56
C GLY A 3 40.06 9.35 -14.65
N VAL A 4 40.44 8.13 -15.02
CA VAL A 4 41.23 7.88 -16.23
C VAL A 4 40.35 8.30 -17.41
N LEU A 5 40.71 9.41 -18.07
CA LEU A 5 40.06 9.89 -19.28
C LEU A 5 40.15 8.81 -20.37
N ASP A 6 39.03 8.18 -20.68
CA ASP A 6 38.99 7.03 -21.60
C ASP A 6 39.18 7.46 -23.06
N ILE A 7 38.55 8.59 -23.45
CA ILE A 7 38.58 9.10 -24.83
C ILE A 7 38.79 10.62 -24.85
N VAL A 8 39.72 11.10 -25.68
CA VAL A 8 39.93 12.54 -25.92
C VAL A 8 39.56 12.90 -27.36
N TYR A 9 38.58 13.79 -27.51
CA TYR A 9 38.19 14.37 -28.80
C TYR A 9 38.86 15.73 -29.00
N GLN A 10 39.46 15.95 -30.18
CA GLN A 10 40.05 17.24 -30.51
C GLN A 10 39.66 17.69 -31.92
N LEU A 11 38.99 18.84 -31.98
CA LEU A 11 38.59 19.47 -33.23
C LEU A 11 39.76 20.24 -33.85
N LYS A 12 39.99 20.01 -35.15
CA LYS A 12 40.87 20.82 -35.99
C LYS A 12 40.13 21.25 -37.24
N PHE A 13 39.78 22.53 -37.29
CA PHE A 13 39.00 23.08 -38.38
C PHE A 13 39.89 23.43 -39.57
N PHE A 14 40.11 22.45 -40.46
CA PHE A 14 40.87 22.60 -41.71
C PHE A 14 40.03 22.15 -42.91
N PRO A 15 39.16 23.01 -43.48
CA PRO A 15 38.23 22.62 -44.54
C PRO A 15 38.94 22.09 -45.80
N GLU A 16 40.14 22.59 -46.10
CA GLU A 16 40.97 22.17 -47.23
C GLU A 16 41.86 20.94 -46.93
N GLY A 17 41.79 20.37 -45.73
CA GLY A 17 42.69 19.30 -45.27
C GLY A 17 44.05 19.80 -44.76
N PHE A 18 45.02 18.90 -44.61
CA PHE A 18 46.34 19.16 -43.99
C PHE A 18 47.50 18.53 -44.78
N SER A 19 47.36 18.50 -46.11
CA SER A 19 48.35 18.01 -47.07
C SER A 19 48.78 19.04 -48.14
N GLY A 20 48.16 20.22 -48.21
CA GLY A 20 48.44 21.30 -49.18
C GLY A 20 49.45 22.37 -48.71
N GLY A 21 49.36 23.61 -49.24
CA GLY A 21 50.36 24.68 -49.01
C GLY A 21 50.62 25.06 -47.53
N PHE A 22 49.68 24.75 -46.63
CA PHE A 22 49.82 24.95 -45.18
C PHE A 22 50.13 23.65 -44.41
N ARG A 23 50.62 22.61 -45.10
CA ARG A 23 50.88 21.27 -44.56
C ARG A 23 51.69 21.32 -43.27
N ASP A 24 52.81 22.02 -43.26
CA ASP A 24 53.74 21.99 -42.13
C ASP A 24 53.13 22.64 -40.88
N THR A 25 52.43 23.76 -41.07
CA THR A 25 51.73 24.46 -39.99
C THR A 25 50.56 23.64 -39.43
N ARG A 26 49.70 23.09 -40.30
CA ARG A 26 48.52 22.31 -39.88
C ARG A 26 48.91 20.99 -39.21
N ARG A 27 49.92 20.30 -39.75
CA ARG A 27 50.46 19.07 -39.15
C ARG A 27 51.11 19.33 -37.80
N ARG A 28 51.89 20.42 -37.66
CA ARG A 28 52.45 20.84 -36.37
C ARG A 28 51.35 21.07 -35.33
N GLN A 29 50.23 21.69 -35.69
CA GLN A 29 49.11 21.88 -34.78
C GLN A 29 48.45 20.56 -34.35
N ILE A 30 48.27 19.61 -35.28
CA ILE A 30 47.73 18.29 -34.95
C ILE A 30 48.70 17.52 -34.04
N THR A 31 50.01 17.55 -34.33
CA THR A 31 51.05 16.94 -33.49
C THR A 31 51.08 17.54 -32.08
N ASN A 32 50.98 18.87 -31.96
CA ASN A 32 50.93 19.53 -30.66
C ASN A 32 49.68 19.11 -29.86
N SER A 33 48.53 19.02 -30.52
CA SER A 33 47.29 18.57 -29.89
C SER A 33 47.33 17.10 -29.48
N PHE A 34 47.91 16.23 -30.31
CA PHE A 34 48.17 14.83 -29.95
C PHE A 34 49.07 14.74 -28.72
N ASN A 35 50.24 15.39 -28.74
CA ASN A 35 51.17 15.39 -27.61
C ASN A 35 50.54 15.93 -26.32
N GLN A 36 49.68 16.94 -26.43
CA GLN A 36 48.94 17.47 -25.29
C GLN A 36 47.91 16.47 -24.76
N ALA A 37 47.19 15.77 -25.64
CA ALA A 37 46.25 14.73 -25.25
C ALA A 37 46.97 13.55 -24.57
N MET A 38 48.15 13.17 -25.05
CA MET A 38 48.91 12.05 -24.49
C MET A 38 49.40 12.30 -23.06
N LYS A 39 49.50 13.56 -22.61
CA LYS A 39 49.77 13.88 -21.20
C LYS A 39 48.66 13.38 -20.26
N LEU A 40 47.46 13.15 -20.78
CA LEU A 40 46.30 12.62 -20.04
C LEU A 40 46.22 11.09 -20.11
N SER A 41 47.14 10.44 -20.83
CA SER A 41 47.18 8.98 -21.06
C SER A 41 45.84 8.36 -21.48
N PRO A 42 45.16 8.87 -22.52
CA PRO A 42 43.87 8.34 -22.92
C PRO A 42 44.00 6.99 -23.64
N ARG A 43 43.02 6.11 -23.47
CA ARG A 43 42.96 4.85 -24.26
C ARG A 43 42.70 5.12 -25.73
N ARG A 44 41.92 6.16 -26.02
CA ARG A 44 41.56 6.55 -27.39
C ARG A 44 41.69 8.06 -27.62
N TRP A 45 42.24 8.41 -28.76
CA TRP A 45 42.30 9.79 -29.23
C TRP A 45 41.60 9.93 -30.58
N VAL A 46 40.67 10.88 -30.66
CA VAL A 46 39.84 11.11 -31.84
C VAL A 46 40.12 12.50 -32.40
N LEU A 47 40.71 12.54 -33.59
CA LEU A 47 40.85 13.77 -34.35
C LEU A 47 39.56 14.04 -35.12
N VAL A 48 38.89 15.16 -34.82
CA VAL A 48 37.68 15.60 -35.51
C VAL A 48 38.05 16.65 -36.54
N VAL A 49 37.69 16.42 -37.81
CA VAL A 49 37.99 17.31 -38.94
C VAL A 49 36.75 17.51 -39.81
N PRO A 50 36.55 18.71 -40.39
CA PRO A 50 35.34 19.03 -41.15
C PRO A 50 35.23 18.30 -42.50
N ARG A 51 36.32 17.69 -42.98
CA ARG A 51 36.41 16.96 -44.25
C ARG A 51 36.99 15.58 -43.99
N ASP A 52 36.59 14.59 -44.78
CA ASP A 52 37.22 13.28 -44.76
C ASP A 52 38.71 13.34 -45.16
N PRO A 53 39.62 12.81 -44.31
CA PRO A 53 41.04 12.83 -44.59
C PRO A 53 41.37 11.92 -45.78
N THR A 54 42.29 12.37 -46.63
CA THR A 54 42.84 11.53 -47.70
C THR A 54 43.59 10.33 -47.11
N PRO A 55 43.83 9.23 -47.88
CA PRO A 55 44.61 8.10 -47.40
C PRO A 55 45.99 8.49 -46.85
N LYS A 56 46.68 9.43 -47.51
CA LYS A 56 48.00 9.94 -47.07
C LYS A 56 47.93 10.69 -45.75
N GLU A 57 46.88 11.46 -45.53
CA GLU A 57 46.62 12.18 -44.29
C GLU A 57 46.27 11.23 -43.15
N ARG A 58 45.38 10.26 -43.40
CA ARG A 58 45.00 9.22 -42.44
C ARG A 58 46.21 8.42 -41.98
N SER A 59 47.02 7.91 -42.92
CA SER A 59 48.25 7.18 -42.58
C SER A 59 49.25 8.04 -41.80
N TRP A 60 49.29 9.35 -42.06
CA TRP A 60 50.16 10.25 -41.30
C TRP A 60 49.69 10.44 -39.85
N VAL A 61 48.39 10.61 -39.62
CA VAL A 61 47.83 10.75 -38.27
C VAL A 61 48.02 9.46 -37.47
N HIS A 62 47.78 8.28 -38.05
CA HIS A 62 48.03 7.00 -37.34
C HIS A 62 49.49 6.79 -36.95
N ARG A 63 50.44 7.32 -37.73
CA ARG A 63 51.87 7.26 -37.37
C ARG A 63 52.24 8.11 -36.15
N LEU A 64 51.37 9.02 -35.69
CA LEU A 64 51.63 9.82 -34.49
C LEU A 64 51.68 8.95 -33.22
N ALA A 65 50.98 7.81 -33.18
CA ALA A 65 51.02 6.89 -32.03
C ALA A 65 52.44 6.40 -31.74
N GLY A 66 53.26 6.18 -32.77
CA GLY A 66 54.63 5.67 -32.60
C GLY A 66 54.65 4.36 -31.81
N LYS A 67 55.20 4.40 -30.59
CA LYS A 67 55.25 3.26 -29.64
C LYS A 67 54.19 3.34 -28.52
N GLN A 68 53.32 4.34 -28.52
CA GLN A 68 52.31 4.54 -27.49
C GLN A 68 51.11 3.62 -27.74
N GLU A 69 50.60 2.99 -26.67
CA GLU A 69 49.39 2.18 -26.71
C GLU A 69 48.15 3.08 -26.66
N VAL A 70 47.82 3.73 -27.78
CA VAL A 70 46.62 4.56 -27.93
C VAL A 70 45.88 4.23 -29.23
N GLU A 71 44.57 4.05 -29.15
CA GLU A 71 43.72 3.93 -30.32
C GLU A 71 43.53 5.31 -30.97
N ILE A 72 44.06 5.49 -32.18
CA ILE A 72 43.84 6.71 -32.97
C ILE A 72 42.64 6.51 -33.89
N ALA A 73 41.62 7.37 -33.77
CA ALA A 73 40.52 7.46 -34.72
C ALA A 73 40.47 8.86 -35.36
N ILE A 74 39.92 8.93 -36.57
CA ILE A 74 39.69 10.20 -37.27
C ILE A 74 38.23 10.26 -37.68
N TRP A 75 37.52 11.28 -37.19
CA TRP A 75 36.13 11.53 -37.55
C TRP A 75 36.13 12.67 -38.56
N GLY A 76 35.95 12.28 -39.83
CA GLY A 76 35.64 13.20 -40.91
C GLY A 76 34.14 13.34 -41.12
N GLN A 77 33.76 14.08 -42.17
CA GLN A 77 32.37 14.41 -42.48
C GLN A 77 31.46 13.18 -42.52
N ALA A 78 31.82 12.13 -43.27
CA ALA A 78 30.96 10.96 -43.39
C ALA A 78 30.67 10.26 -42.04
N LYS A 79 31.63 10.27 -41.11
CA LYS A 79 31.44 9.69 -39.78
C LYS A 79 30.57 10.58 -38.90
N LEU A 80 30.77 11.90 -38.97
CA LEU A 80 29.96 12.88 -38.24
C LEU A 80 28.51 12.84 -38.72
N ASP A 81 28.28 12.78 -40.03
CA ASP A 81 26.96 12.66 -40.64
C ASP A 81 26.26 11.37 -40.19
N SER A 82 26.99 10.25 -40.15
CA SER A 82 26.45 8.97 -39.67
C SER A 82 26.09 9.00 -38.18
N GLU A 83 26.89 9.65 -37.33
CA GLU A 83 26.57 9.79 -35.90
C GLU A 83 25.44 10.79 -35.64
N LEU A 84 25.33 11.85 -36.43
CA LEU A 84 24.20 12.79 -36.40
C LEU A 84 22.90 12.14 -36.90
N ALA A 85 22.96 11.30 -37.92
CA ALA A 85 21.79 10.57 -38.42
C ALA A 85 21.17 9.62 -37.37
N LYS A 86 21.97 9.13 -36.42
CA LYS A 86 21.48 8.32 -35.29
C LYS A 86 20.80 9.15 -34.20
N ARG A 87 20.86 10.49 -34.27
CA ARG A 87 20.38 11.43 -33.27
C ARG A 87 19.58 12.55 -33.95
N SER A 88 18.38 12.20 -34.40
CA SER A 88 17.49 13.07 -35.17
C SER A 88 17.10 14.35 -34.42
N ASP A 89 17.07 14.31 -33.09
CA ASP A 89 16.85 15.45 -32.20
C ASP A 89 17.99 16.50 -32.28
N LEU A 90 19.25 16.04 -32.26
CA LEU A 90 20.42 16.91 -32.38
C LEU A 90 20.55 17.49 -33.79
N LEU A 91 20.21 16.69 -34.81
CA LEU A 91 20.15 17.18 -36.19
C LEU A 91 19.09 18.28 -36.31
N ALA A 92 17.88 18.04 -35.82
CA ALA A 92 16.79 19.02 -35.84
C ALA A 92 17.14 20.30 -35.07
N TRP A 93 17.82 20.18 -33.93
CA TRP A 93 18.34 21.32 -33.18
C TRP A 93 19.40 22.11 -33.97
N ALA A 94 20.38 21.43 -34.58
CA ALA A 94 21.46 22.05 -35.34
C ALA A 94 20.98 22.74 -36.62
N THR A 95 19.90 22.26 -37.23
CA THR A 95 19.29 22.87 -38.43
C THR A 95 18.20 23.90 -38.12
N ARG A 96 17.93 24.19 -36.84
CA ARG A 96 16.81 25.04 -36.42
C ARG A 96 16.98 26.50 -36.86
N GLU A 97 18.17 27.09 -36.72
CA GLU A 97 18.37 28.52 -37.03
C GLU A 97 18.11 28.88 -38.51
N PRO A 98 18.65 28.15 -39.52
CA PRO A 98 18.34 28.42 -40.92
C PRO A 98 16.84 28.25 -41.25
N LEU A 99 16.16 27.30 -40.60
CA LEU A 99 14.73 27.06 -40.76
C LEU A 99 13.90 28.18 -40.14
N VAL A 100 14.30 28.65 -38.95
CA VAL A 100 13.67 29.79 -38.27
C VAL A 100 13.79 31.06 -39.11
N ASP A 101 14.95 31.32 -39.71
CA ASP A 101 15.14 32.50 -40.56
C ASP A 101 14.33 32.40 -41.86
N THR A 102 14.18 31.21 -42.43
CA THR A 102 13.28 30.96 -43.57
C THR A 102 11.81 31.18 -43.19
N LEU A 103 11.39 30.73 -42.01
CA LEU A 103 10.00 30.88 -41.54
C LEU A 103 9.65 32.32 -41.16
N LYS A 104 10.61 33.12 -40.69
CA LYS A 104 10.46 34.58 -40.51
C LYS A 104 10.23 35.30 -41.84
N VAL A 105 10.93 34.91 -42.90
CA VAL A 105 10.74 35.51 -44.23
C VAL A 105 9.35 35.19 -44.81
N LEU A 106 8.77 34.04 -44.44
CA LEU A 106 7.46 33.58 -44.91
C LEU A 106 6.28 33.99 -44.01
N HIS A 107 6.49 34.76 -42.95
CA HIS A 107 5.48 35.10 -41.93
C HIS A 107 4.79 33.85 -41.32
N GLN A 108 5.55 32.77 -41.15
CA GLN A 108 5.11 31.51 -40.55
C GLN A 108 5.87 31.22 -39.25
N GLU A 109 6.24 32.25 -38.49
CA GLU A 109 7.03 32.14 -37.27
C GLU A 109 6.36 31.24 -36.22
N GLN A 110 5.03 31.33 -36.09
CA GLN A 110 4.24 30.47 -35.20
C GLN A 110 4.26 28.99 -35.64
N ALA A 111 4.41 28.71 -36.93
CA ALA A 111 4.53 27.34 -37.42
C ALA A 111 5.89 26.72 -37.04
N GLY A 112 6.93 27.56 -36.90
CA GLY A 112 8.28 27.19 -36.50
C GLY A 112 8.56 27.17 -35.00
N LEU A 113 7.56 27.52 -34.17
CA LEU A 113 7.71 27.66 -32.71
C LEU A 113 8.93 28.53 -32.36
N VAL A 114 9.00 29.71 -32.97
CA VAL A 114 10.15 30.63 -32.89
C VAL A 114 10.23 31.28 -31.50
N ARG A 115 9.09 31.59 -30.89
CA ARG A 115 8.98 32.12 -29.52
C ARG A 115 8.50 31.03 -28.57
N ALA A 116 8.81 31.21 -27.28
CA ALA A 116 8.32 30.32 -26.23
C ALA A 116 6.78 30.32 -26.12
N SER A 117 6.12 31.43 -26.46
CA SER A 117 4.65 31.55 -26.43
C SER A 117 3.95 30.92 -27.63
N ASP A 118 4.63 30.74 -28.77
CA ASP A 118 4.02 30.26 -30.02
C ASP A 118 3.41 28.86 -29.85
N LEU A 119 4.03 28.01 -29.02
CA LEU A 119 3.49 26.69 -28.70
C LEU A 119 2.17 26.81 -27.93
N THR A 120 2.13 27.65 -26.90
CA THR A 120 0.94 27.86 -26.08
C THR A 120 -0.19 28.50 -26.90
N GLU A 121 0.11 29.49 -27.73
CA GLU A 121 -0.85 30.13 -28.63
C GLU A 121 -1.44 29.14 -29.64
N ARG A 122 -0.59 28.31 -30.24
CA ARG A 122 -1.02 27.29 -31.21
C ARG A 122 -1.82 26.17 -30.56
N LEU A 123 -1.44 25.73 -29.37
CA LEU A 123 -2.22 24.76 -28.59
C LEU A 123 -3.57 25.35 -28.15
N GLY A 124 -3.61 26.63 -27.79
CA GLY A 124 -4.84 27.35 -27.48
C GLY A 124 -5.79 27.40 -28.68
N ALA A 125 -5.30 27.85 -29.84
CA ALA A 125 -6.10 27.92 -31.06
C ALA A 125 -6.57 26.53 -31.53
N LEU A 126 -5.72 25.50 -31.40
CA LEU A 126 -6.09 24.11 -31.70
C LEU A 126 -7.18 23.62 -30.74
N ARG A 127 -7.05 23.90 -29.44
CA ARG A 127 -8.08 23.58 -28.46
C ARG A 127 -9.39 24.28 -28.80
N ASP A 128 -9.38 25.56 -29.16
CA ASP A 128 -10.59 26.30 -29.53
C ASP A 128 -11.27 25.68 -30.76
N GLN A 129 -10.48 25.27 -31.77
CA GLN A 129 -10.99 24.56 -32.94
C GLN A 129 -11.58 23.19 -32.59
N VAL A 130 -10.94 22.43 -31.71
CA VAL A 130 -11.47 21.13 -31.27
C VAL A 130 -12.74 21.32 -30.45
N SER A 131 -12.73 22.25 -29.51
CA SER A 131 -13.89 22.56 -28.68
C SER A 131 -15.07 23.05 -29.54
N GLY A 132 -14.81 23.70 -30.67
CA GLY A 132 -15.85 24.12 -31.62
C GLY A 132 -16.57 22.99 -32.35
N ARG A 133 -16.07 21.74 -32.30
CA ARG A 133 -16.66 20.58 -33.01
C ARG A 133 -18.00 20.13 -32.40
N SER A 134 -18.24 20.44 -31.13
CA SER A 134 -19.46 20.06 -30.41
C SER A 134 -19.90 21.15 -29.44
N ALA A 135 -21.20 21.37 -29.35
CA ALA A 135 -21.79 22.22 -28.30
C ALA A 135 -21.78 21.53 -26.92
N TYR A 136 -21.62 20.21 -26.87
CA TYR A 136 -21.84 19.38 -25.68
C TYR A 136 -20.59 18.67 -25.20
N TRP A 137 -19.64 18.40 -26.08
CA TRP A 137 -18.42 17.66 -25.77
C TRP A 137 -17.18 18.52 -26.02
N ASP A 138 -16.15 18.24 -25.23
CA ASP A 138 -14.81 18.79 -25.40
C ASP A 138 -13.79 17.65 -25.29
N VAL A 139 -12.59 17.88 -25.83
CA VAL A 139 -11.53 16.85 -25.86
C VAL A 139 -10.24 17.45 -25.32
N ALA A 140 -9.70 16.81 -24.29
CA ALA A 140 -8.34 17.07 -23.82
C ALA A 140 -7.36 16.12 -24.51
N PHE A 141 -6.20 16.63 -24.91
CA PHE A 141 -5.14 15.84 -25.54
C PHE A 141 -3.88 15.88 -24.67
N GLN A 142 -3.22 14.74 -24.52
CA GLN A 142 -1.92 14.64 -23.89
C GLN A 142 -0.97 13.89 -24.83
N VAL A 143 0.25 14.40 -24.98
CA VAL A 143 1.32 13.74 -25.75
C VAL A 143 2.33 13.14 -24.77
N GLY A 144 2.48 11.82 -24.80
CA GLY A 144 3.45 11.06 -24.03
C GLY A 144 4.89 11.31 -24.48
N ARG A 145 5.86 10.91 -23.65
CA ARG A 145 7.30 11.03 -23.97
C ARG A 145 7.74 10.17 -25.17
N ASP A 146 6.97 9.12 -25.44
CA ASP A 146 7.09 8.21 -26.57
C ASP A 146 6.35 8.71 -27.83
N GLY A 147 5.68 9.86 -27.75
CA GLY A 147 4.87 10.42 -28.84
C GLY A 147 3.45 9.85 -28.90
N ALA A 148 3.03 8.99 -27.96
CA ALA A 148 1.65 8.51 -27.90
C ALA A 148 0.68 9.66 -27.58
N ILE A 149 -0.47 9.70 -28.26
CA ILE A 149 -1.49 10.72 -28.03
C ILE A 149 -2.64 10.09 -27.26
N THR A 150 -3.00 10.68 -26.13
CA THR A 150 -4.18 10.33 -25.34
C THR A 150 -5.24 11.40 -25.53
N GLU A 151 -6.42 11.00 -25.99
CA GLU A 151 -7.60 11.86 -26.11
C GLU A 151 -8.58 11.53 -24.98
N THR A 152 -8.96 12.53 -24.18
CA THR A 152 -9.94 12.39 -23.10
C THR A 152 -11.17 13.21 -23.42
N LEU A 153 -12.29 12.53 -23.63
CA LEU A 153 -13.59 13.13 -23.90
C LEU A 153 -14.28 13.51 -22.59
N TYR A 154 -14.77 14.74 -22.46
CA TYR A 154 -15.58 15.16 -21.30
C TYR A 154 -16.77 16.02 -21.72
N GLY A 155 -17.88 15.88 -21.00
CA GLY A 155 -19.08 16.66 -21.24
C GLY A 155 -18.89 18.11 -20.77
N LYS A 156 -19.22 19.08 -21.63
CA LYS A 156 -19.33 20.50 -21.29
C LYS A 156 -20.52 20.77 -20.35
N THR A 157 -21.51 19.90 -20.38
CA THR A 157 -22.69 19.91 -19.52
C THR A 157 -22.95 18.51 -18.96
N ALA A 158 -23.65 18.43 -17.82
CA ALA A 158 -23.98 17.16 -17.17
C ALA A 158 -24.85 16.24 -18.06
N ASP A 159 -25.61 16.82 -18.98
CA ASP A 159 -26.52 16.12 -19.89
C ASP A 159 -25.97 15.93 -21.32
N ALA A 160 -24.67 16.18 -21.55
CA ALA A 160 -24.04 16.03 -22.86
C ALA A 160 -24.29 14.65 -23.50
N HIS A 161 -24.22 13.59 -22.71
CA HIS A 161 -24.48 12.21 -23.11
C HIS A 161 -25.94 11.93 -23.55
N ILE A 162 -26.89 12.78 -23.17
CA ILE A 162 -28.29 12.70 -23.58
C ILE A 162 -28.50 13.48 -24.88
N LYS A 163 -27.91 14.68 -24.97
CA LYS A 163 -28.12 15.61 -26.11
C LYS A 163 -27.31 15.26 -27.35
N GLU A 164 -26.12 14.70 -27.19
CA GLU A 164 -25.25 14.24 -28.27
C GLU A 164 -24.63 12.90 -27.86
N PRO A 165 -25.39 11.78 -27.94
CA PRO A 165 -24.95 10.50 -27.42
C PRO A 165 -23.78 9.95 -28.24
N ILE A 166 -22.75 9.50 -27.53
CA ILE A 166 -21.62 8.75 -28.09
C ILE A 166 -21.71 7.32 -27.57
N ARG A 167 -21.79 6.35 -28.47
CA ARG A 167 -21.89 4.93 -28.14
C ARG A 167 -20.61 4.25 -28.57
N ILE A 168 -20.05 3.45 -27.67
CA ILE A 168 -18.87 2.64 -27.95
C ILE A 168 -19.33 1.19 -27.98
N SER A 169 -19.21 0.56 -29.14
CA SER A 169 -19.55 -0.84 -29.39
C SER A 169 -18.27 -1.60 -29.72
N PHE A 170 -18.11 -2.81 -29.19
CA PHE A 170 -16.94 -3.63 -29.49
C PHE A 170 -17.28 -5.12 -29.42
N HIS A 171 -16.50 -5.94 -30.12
CA HIS A 171 -16.64 -7.39 -30.11
C HIS A 171 -15.43 -8.04 -29.44
N VAL A 172 -15.71 -8.97 -28.53
CA VAL A 172 -14.70 -9.69 -27.76
C VAL A 172 -14.71 -11.16 -28.17
N ASP A 173 -13.58 -11.66 -28.65
CA ASP A 173 -13.35 -13.09 -28.80
C ASP A 173 -12.97 -13.71 -27.45
N GLY A 174 -13.93 -14.41 -26.84
CA GLY A 174 -13.73 -15.07 -25.56
C GLY A 174 -12.69 -16.20 -25.59
N ALA A 175 -12.31 -16.73 -26.77
CA ALA A 175 -11.28 -17.75 -26.90
C ALA A 175 -9.86 -17.20 -26.68
N ALA A 176 -9.64 -15.91 -26.98
CA ALA A 176 -8.37 -15.22 -26.80
C ALA A 176 -8.10 -14.79 -25.34
N LEU A 177 -9.12 -14.84 -24.47
CA LEU A 177 -8.98 -14.44 -23.07
C LEU A 177 -8.36 -15.56 -22.21
N ASP A 178 -7.49 -15.18 -21.27
CA ASP A 178 -7.12 -16.08 -20.17
C ASP A 178 -8.30 -16.31 -19.20
N ALA A 179 -8.14 -17.24 -18.26
CA ALA A 179 -9.21 -17.59 -17.33
C ALA A 179 -9.66 -16.42 -16.45
N THR A 180 -8.72 -15.63 -15.93
CA THR A 180 -9.01 -14.51 -15.01
C THR A 180 -9.75 -13.38 -15.73
N THR A 181 -9.26 -13.00 -16.91
CA THR A 181 -9.83 -11.95 -17.76
C THR A 181 -11.20 -12.37 -18.28
N ARG A 182 -11.38 -13.65 -18.63
CA ARG A 182 -12.70 -14.19 -19.01
C ARG A 182 -13.71 -14.06 -17.88
N THR A 183 -13.35 -14.43 -16.64
CA THR A 183 -14.24 -14.29 -15.48
C THR A 183 -14.58 -12.82 -15.21
N ALA A 184 -13.60 -11.91 -15.30
CA ALA A 184 -13.84 -10.47 -15.14
C ALA A 184 -14.76 -9.91 -16.23
N TRP A 185 -14.54 -10.29 -17.49
CA TRP A 185 -15.38 -9.93 -18.63
C TRP A 185 -16.80 -10.45 -18.47
N GLU A 186 -16.99 -11.72 -18.13
CA GLU A 186 -18.32 -12.30 -17.90
C GLU A 186 -19.06 -11.59 -16.77
N ARG A 187 -18.37 -11.27 -15.68
CA ARG A 187 -18.95 -10.54 -14.54
C ARG A 187 -19.39 -9.13 -14.95
N LEU A 188 -18.53 -8.40 -15.66
CA LEU A 188 -18.85 -7.07 -16.19
C LEU A 188 -19.99 -7.12 -17.20
N ASN A 189 -19.95 -8.03 -18.18
CA ASN A 189 -20.94 -8.12 -19.25
C ASN A 189 -22.31 -8.63 -18.75
N HIS A 190 -22.34 -9.57 -17.81
CA HIS A 190 -23.59 -10.15 -17.30
C HIS A 190 -24.25 -9.28 -16.22
N TYR A 191 -23.46 -8.64 -15.34
CA TYR A 191 -24.00 -7.95 -14.17
C TYR A 191 -23.58 -6.48 -14.07
N GLY A 192 -22.66 -6.02 -14.91
CA GLY A 192 -22.16 -4.64 -14.88
C GLY A 192 -21.17 -4.36 -13.75
N ALA A 193 -20.51 -5.37 -13.19
CA ALA A 193 -19.67 -5.24 -12.00
C ALA A 193 -18.16 -5.22 -12.30
N GLY A 194 -17.45 -4.24 -11.73
CA GLY A 194 -15.99 -4.13 -11.77
C GLY A 194 -15.44 -3.59 -13.09
N GLY A 195 -14.17 -3.89 -13.36
CA GLY A 195 -13.47 -3.51 -14.58
C GLY A 195 -12.73 -4.69 -15.21
N VAL A 196 -12.29 -4.52 -16.45
CA VAL A 196 -11.55 -5.52 -17.20
C VAL A 196 -10.61 -4.87 -18.20
N ASP A 197 -9.46 -5.50 -18.42
CA ASP A 197 -8.48 -5.10 -19.42
C ASP A 197 -8.45 -6.18 -20.50
N LEU A 198 -8.93 -5.82 -21.68
CA LEU A 198 -9.06 -6.72 -22.82
C LEU A 198 -7.84 -6.52 -23.74
N PRO A 199 -7.04 -7.58 -23.97
CA PRO A 199 -5.87 -7.49 -24.82
C PRO A 199 -6.25 -7.27 -26.29
N ALA A 200 -5.30 -6.78 -27.08
CA ALA A 200 -5.55 -6.33 -28.44
C ALA A 200 -5.98 -7.45 -29.41
N ASP A 201 -5.59 -8.68 -29.13
CA ASP A 201 -5.96 -9.90 -29.86
C ASP A 201 -7.39 -10.37 -29.53
N ALA A 202 -7.93 -10.00 -28.37
CA ALA A 202 -9.30 -10.34 -27.98
C ALA A 202 -10.35 -9.37 -28.53
N VAL A 203 -9.98 -8.12 -28.82
CA VAL A 203 -10.91 -7.13 -29.40
C VAL A 203 -10.85 -7.25 -30.91
N THR A 204 -11.86 -7.83 -31.55
CA THR A 204 -11.83 -8.05 -33.01
C THR A 204 -12.44 -6.91 -33.80
N ARG A 205 -13.28 -6.09 -33.16
CA ARG A 205 -13.92 -4.91 -33.76
C ARG A 205 -14.21 -3.88 -32.69
N PHE A 206 -13.96 -2.61 -33.01
CA PHE A 206 -14.25 -1.46 -32.16
C PHE A 206 -14.93 -0.36 -32.98
N GLU A 207 -16.05 0.16 -32.51
CA GLU A 207 -16.88 1.12 -33.24
C GLU A 207 -17.36 2.20 -32.28
N ILE A 208 -17.09 3.45 -32.63
CA ILE A 208 -17.64 4.62 -31.95
C ILE A 208 -18.71 5.21 -32.85
N ASP A 209 -19.97 5.12 -32.40
CA ASP A 209 -21.10 5.79 -33.02
C ASP A 209 -21.34 7.13 -32.33
N GLY A 210 -21.62 8.16 -33.12
CA GLY A 210 -21.88 9.51 -32.61
C GLY A 210 -21.83 10.56 -33.73
N PRO A 211 -21.56 11.83 -33.39
CA PRO A 211 -21.29 12.86 -34.37
C PRO A 211 -20.14 12.50 -35.32
N GLU A 212 -20.19 13.02 -36.54
CA GLU A 212 -19.19 12.76 -37.58
C GLU A 212 -17.75 13.04 -37.13
N TRP A 213 -17.54 14.02 -36.23
CA TRP A 213 -16.21 14.40 -35.76
C TRP A 213 -15.52 13.36 -34.87
N ILE A 214 -16.27 12.40 -34.30
CA ILE A 214 -15.74 11.32 -33.45
C ILE A 214 -16.05 9.92 -33.97
N ALA A 215 -17.06 9.79 -34.85
CA ALA A 215 -17.48 8.51 -35.37
C ALA A 215 -16.33 7.82 -36.12
N ARG A 216 -16.00 6.59 -35.72
CA ARG A 216 -14.94 5.79 -36.34
C ARG A 216 -15.12 4.30 -36.10
N THR A 217 -14.57 3.51 -37.00
CA THR A 217 -14.46 2.06 -36.87
C THR A 217 -12.99 1.69 -36.92
N ASP A 218 -12.53 1.00 -35.89
CA ASP A 218 -11.15 0.56 -35.76
C ASP A 218 -11.10 -0.98 -35.70
N GLU A 219 -10.08 -1.56 -36.34
CA GLU A 219 -9.77 -2.99 -36.24
C GLU A 219 -8.78 -3.20 -35.10
N GLY A 220 -9.19 -3.95 -34.07
CA GLY A 220 -8.29 -4.29 -32.96
C GLY A 220 -8.03 -3.15 -31.98
N GLY A 221 -7.34 -3.51 -30.89
CA GLY A 221 -6.87 -2.55 -29.89
C GLY A 221 -7.06 -3.08 -28.47
N ARG A 222 -6.21 -2.60 -27.54
CA ARG A 222 -6.39 -2.91 -26.12
C ARG A 222 -7.51 -2.05 -25.56
N LEU A 223 -8.50 -2.67 -24.94
CA LEU A 223 -9.63 -1.98 -24.33
C LEU A 223 -9.61 -2.16 -22.82
N GLN A 224 -9.42 -1.07 -22.09
CA GLN A 224 -9.55 -1.07 -20.64
C GLN A 224 -10.88 -0.45 -20.24
N ILE A 225 -11.70 -1.22 -19.55
CA ILE A 225 -12.95 -0.76 -18.96
C ILE A 225 -12.70 -0.60 -17.46
N GLY A 226 -12.64 0.66 -17.01
CA GLY A 226 -12.43 0.99 -15.61
C GLY A 226 -13.67 0.76 -14.74
N PRO A 227 -13.50 0.72 -13.42
CA PRO A 227 -14.62 0.67 -12.48
C PRO A 227 -15.47 1.94 -12.60
N ARG A 228 -16.76 1.84 -12.29
CA ARG A 228 -17.65 3.02 -12.30
C ARG A 228 -17.27 3.96 -11.15
N PRO A 229 -17.60 5.27 -11.27
CA PRO A 229 -17.46 6.20 -10.15
C PRO A 229 -18.20 5.70 -8.91
N ARG A 230 -17.56 5.80 -7.74
CA ARG A 230 -18.20 5.42 -6.48
C ARG A 230 -19.39 6.34 -6.19
N LEU A 231 -20.51 5.76 -5.77
CA LEU A 231 -21.71 6.51 -5.39
C LEU A 231 -21.63 7.04 -3.94
N ASP A 232 -20.96 6.27 -3.07
CA ASP A 232 -20.82 6.52 -1.62
C ASP A 232 -22.16 6.83 -0.92
N GLU A 233 -23.23 6.16 -1.36
CA GLU A 233 -24.57 6.35 -0.80
C GLU A 233 -24.73 5.59 0.53
N PRO A 234 -25.05 6.25 1.66
CA PRO A 234 -25.08 5.60 2.97
C PRO A 234 -26.24 4.61 3.12
N VAL A 235 -25.92 3.44 3.64
CA VAL A 235 -26.87 2.34 3.92
C VAL A 235 -26.54 1.67 5.26
N ILE A 236 -27.48 0.85 5.73
CA ILE A 236 -27.28 -0.05 6.86
C ILE A 236 -27.36 -1.47 6.33
N LEU A 237 -26.32 -2.25 6.59
CA LEU A 237 -26.30 -3.68 6.32
C LEU A 237 -26.61 -4.41 7.61
N ARG A 238 -27.66 -5.24 7.62
CA ARG A 238 -28.06 -5.98 8.82
C ARG A 238 -28.47 -7.41 8.50
N THR A 239 -28.33 -8.27 9.48
CA THR A 239 -28.83 -9.66 9.44
C THR A 239 -29.97 -9.81 10.43
N VAL A 240 -31.04 -10.49 10.02
CA VAL A 240 -32.20 -10.77 10.88
C VAL A 240 -32.49 -12.27 10.97
N ASP A 241 -33.05 -12.69 12.10
CA ASP A 241 -33.52 -14.06 12.32
C ASP A 241 -34.92 -14.32 11.72
N GLU A 242 -35.48 -15.50 11.98
CA GLU A 242 -36.80 -15.92 11.47
C GLU A 242 -37.96 -15.09 12.04
N GLU A 243 -37.79 -14.52 13.23
CA GLU A 243 -38.77 -13.67 13.91
C GLU A 243 -38.63 -12.20 13.49
N GLY A 244 -37.58 -11.86 12.74
CA GLY A 244 -37.29 -10.51 12.25
C GLY A 244 -36.47 -9.65 13.23
N PHE A 245 -35.93 -10.24 14.30
CA PHE A 245 -35.02 -9.53 15.20
C PHE A 245 -33.67 -9.33 14.53
N THR A 246 -33.08 -8.17 14.77
CA THR A 246 -31.75 -7.85 14.25
C THR A 246 -30.70 -8.60 15.07
N LEU A 247 -29.97 -9.49 14.41
CA LEU A 247 -28.83 -10.19 15.00
C LEU A 247 -27.60 -9.28 15.04
N GLN A 248 -27.31 -8.62 13.91
CA GLN A 248 -26.17 -7.72 13.73
C GLN A 248 -26.48 -6.63 12.71
N SER A 249 -25.81 -5.49 12.85
CA SER A 249 -25.99 -4.34 11.97
C SER A 249 -24.74 -3.48 11.90
N VAL A 250 -24.33 -3.11 10.69
CA VAL A 250 -23.21 -2.19 10.44
C VAL A 250 -23.64 -1.07 9.50
N ARG A 251 -23.00 0.10 9.64
CA ARG A 251 -23.12 1.18 8.66
C ARG A 251 -22.23 0.85 7.47
N ALA A 252 -22.72 1.11 6.27
CA ALA A 252 -21.99 0.86 5.05
C ALA A 252 -22.35 1.92 3.99
N VAL A 253 -21.70 1.86 2.84
CA VAL A 253 -22.03 2.68 1.67
C VAL A 253 -22.21 1.79 0.44
N ILE A 254 -23.13 2.16 -0.44
CA ILE A 254 -23.19 1.59 -1.78
C ILE A 254 -22.02 2.18 -2.56
N ALA A 255 -21.03 1.34 -2.88
CA ALA A 255 -19.87 1.74 -3.65
C ALA A 255 -20.23 1.82 -5.14
N GLU A 256 -20.87 0.79 -5.69
CA GLU A 256 -21.16 0.69 -7.13
C GLU A 256 -22.50 -0.01 -7.39
N VAL A 257 -23.20 0.44 -8.43
CA VAL A 257 -24.37 -0.26 -8.99
C VAL A 257 -24.13 -0.58 -10.45
N GLY A 258 -24.25 -1.86 -10.78
CA GLY A 258 -24.05 -2.45 -12.10
C GLY A 258 -25.36 -2.86 -12.74
N VAL A 259 -25.45 -2.74 -14.06
CA VAL A 259 -26.46 -3.42 -14.87
C VAL A 259 -25.74 -4.04 -16.04
N GLY A 260 -26.03 -5.32 -16.30
CA GLY A 260 -25.51 -6.08 -17.44
C GLY A 260 -26.61 -6.89 -18.11
N SER A 261 -26.20 -7.76 -19.03
CA SER A 261 -27.11 -8.51 -19.91
C SER A 261 -27.98 -9.57 -19.20
N LYS A 262 -27.55 -10.08 -18.04
CA LYS A 262 -28.30 -11.07 -17.25
C LYS A 262 -28.95 -10.48 -16.01
N GLY A 263 -28.36 -9.42 -15.47
CA GLY A 263 -28.67 -9.01 -14.12
C GLY A 263 -28.08 -7.67 -13.71
N GLN A 264 -28.13 -7.43 -12.42
CA GLN A 264 -27.61 -6.24 -11.77
C GLN A 264 -26.56 -6.63 -10.76
N SER A 265 -25.69 -5.70 -10.42
CA SER A 265 -24.77 -5.85 -9.30
C SER A 265 -24.92 -4.72 -8.31
N LEU A 266 -24.71 -5.04 -7.03
CA LEU A 266 -24.67 -4.07 -5.94
C LEU A 266 -23.40 -4.33 -5.14
N SER A 267 -22.47 -3.38 -5.17
CA SER A 267 -21.26 -3.40 -4.36
C SER A 267 -21.45 -2.51 -3.14
N ILE A 268 -21.17 -3.05 -1.96
CA ILE A 268 -21.31 -2.39 -0.67
C ILE A 268 -19.98 -2.45 0.05
N SER A 269 -19.53 -1.30 0.53
CA SER A 269 -18.30 -1.11 1.28
C SER A 269 -18.67 -0.72 2.71
N ALA A 270 -18.18 -1.48 3.69
CA ALA A 270 -18.40 -1.25 5.11
C ALA A 270 -17.04 -1.02 5.81
N PRO A 271 -17.02 -0.29 6.95
CA PRO A 271 -15.84 -0.18 7.79
C PRO A 271 -15.27 -1.54 8.19
N GLY A 272 -14.00 -1.57 8.58
CA GLY A 272 -13.31 -2.82 8.90
C GLY A 272 -12.91 -3.64 7.66
N GLY A 273 -12.76 -2.98 6.51
CA GLY A 273 -12.32 -3.56 5.24
C GLY A 273 -13.29 -4.57 4.63
N LEU A 274 -14.56 -4.50 4.99
CA LEU A 274 -15.60 -5.41 4.51
C LEU A 274 -16.20 -4.91 3.20
N GLU A 275 -16.07 -5.71 2.15
CA GLU A 275 -16.65 -5.47 0.84
C GLU A 275 -17.61 -6.63 0.49
N LEU A 276 -18.82 -6.29 0.07
CA LEU A 276 -19.82 -7.23 -0.40
C LEU A 276 -20.19 -6.91 -1.85
N LEU A 277 -20.19 -7.93 -2.69
CA LEU A 277 -20.69 -7.84 -4.06
C LEU A 277 -21.87 -8.78 -4.23
N PHE A 278 -23.05 -8.22 -4.42
CA PHE A 278 -24.25 -8.95 -4.78
C PHE A 278 -24.39 -8.97 -6.30
N LEU A 279 -24.54 -10.15 -6.90
CA LEU A 279 -24.91 -10.37 -8.29
C LEU A 279 -26.34 -10.92 -8.30
N ILE A 280 -27.24 -10.20 -8.94
CA ILE A 280 -28.69 -10.45 -8.91
C ILE A 280 -29.13 -10.76 -10.33
N ASP A 281 -29.64 -11.97 -10.57
CA ASP A 281 -30.20 -12.31 -11.88
C ASP A 281 -31.58 -11.65 -12.05
N THR A 282 -31.88 -11.18 -13.26
CA THR A 282 -33.19 -10.56 -13.55
C THR A 282 -34.27 -11.62 -13.80
N ASN A 283 -33.88 -12.79 -14.30
CA ASN A 283 -34.80 -13.85 -14.72
C ASN A 283 -34.83 -15.03 -13.73
N ASP A 284 -33.92 -15.08 -12.77
CA ASP A 284 -33.85 -16.07 -11.70
C ASP A 284 -33.89 -15.35 -10.34
N PRO A 285 -34.71 -15.78 -9.36
CA PRO A 285 -34.65 -15.26 -7.99
C PRO A 285 -33.29 -15.51 -7.27
N GLY A 286 -32.36 -16.21 -7.89
CA GLY A 286 -31.01 -16.42 -7.38
C GLY A 286 -30.18 -15.13 -7.23
N CYS A 287 -29.56 -14.98 -6.07
CA CYS A 287 -28.54 -13.97 -5.81
C CYS A 287 -27.24 -14.66 -5.38
N ARG A 288 -26.13 -14.25 -5.99
CA ARG A 288 -24.78 -14.65 -5.55
C ARG A 288 -24.16 -13.48 -4.79
N ALA A 289 -23.76 -13.72 -3.56
CA ALA A 289 -22.99 -12.76 -2.77
C ALA A 289 -21.52 -13.22 -2.72
N GLU A 290 -20.61 -12.29 -3.00
CA GLU A 290 -19.18 -12.43 -2.74
C GLU A 290 -18.85 -11.52 -1.55
N VAL A 291 -18.17 -12.08 -0.56
CA VAL A 291 -17.78 -11.37 0.67
C VAL A 291 -16.27 -11.41 0.77
N THR A 292 -15.66 -10.24 0.87
CA THR A 292 -14.22 -10.08 1.05
C THR A 292 -13.98 -9.18 2.24
N GLN A 293 -13.03 -9.54 3.09
CA GLN A 293 -12.67 -8.76 4.27
C GLN A 293 -11.15 -8.65 4.37
N GLU A 294 -10.64 -7.43 4.27
CA GLU A 294 -9.25 -7.10 4.58
C GLU A 294 -9.19 -6.55 6.01
N VAL A 295 -8.52 -7.26 6.91
CA VAL A 295 -8.52 -6.89 8.35
C VAL A 295 -7.37 -5.93 8.69
N SER A 296 -6.21 -6.11 8.06
CA SER A 296 -4.98 -5.38 8.37
C SER A 296 -5.11 -3.90 8.00
N GLY A 297 -4.62 -3.03 8.87
CA GLY A 297 -4.65 -1.57 8.68
C GLY A 297 -6.01 -0.93 8.91
N HIS A 298 -7.04 -1.70 9.26
CA HIS A 298 -8.35 -1.18 9.63
C HIS A 298 -8.55 -1.16 11.14
N ASN A 299 -9.45 -0.29 11.60
CA ASN A 299 -9.78 -0.16 13.01
C ASN A 299 -10.37 -1.45 13.58
N ALA A 300 -9.82 -1.94 14.70
CA ALA A 300 -10.19 -3.22 15.31
C ALA A 300 -11.66 -3.29 15.73
N SER A 301 -12.27 -2.20 16.22
CA SER A 301 -13.69 -2.18 16.57
C SER A 301 -14.58 -2.32 15.34
N ASP A 302 -14.22 -1.67 14.24
CA ASP A 302 -14.94 -1.79 12.97
C ASP A 302 -14.76 -3.19 12.35
N VAL A 303 -13.53 -3.73 12.37
CA VAL A 303 -13.24 -5.10 11.91
C VAL A 303 -14.03 -6.12 12.74
N TYR A 304 -14.11 -5.95 14.06
CA TYR A 304 -14.88 -6.82 14.94
C TYR A 304 -16.37 -6.80 14.60
N ALA A 305 -16.96 -5.61 14.42
CA ALA A 305 -18.36 -5.48 14.01
C ALA A 305 -18.63 -6.11 12.63
N ALA A 306 -17.71 -5.92 11.68
CA ALA A 306 -17.77 -6.55 10.36
C ALA A 306 -17.67 -8.08 10.44
N MET A 307 -16.76 -8.63 11.24
CA MET A 307 -16.65 -10.08 11.48
C MET A 307 -17.93 -10.65 12.07
N GLN A 308 -18.49 -10.00 13.10
CA GLN A 308 -19.75 -10.44 13.71
C GLN A 308 -20.90 -10.46 12.71
N LEU A 309 -20.97 -9.47 11.81
CA LEU A 309 -21.97 -9.45 10.75
C LEU A 309 -21.78 -10.59 9.75
N VAL A 310 -20.54 -10.86 9.30
CA VAL A 310 -20.27 -11.96 8.36
C VAL A 310 -20.63 -13.31 9.00
N GLU A 311 -20.31 -13.48 10.28
CA GLU A 311 -20.67 -14.68 11.03
C GLU A 311 -22.18 -14.83 11.21
N SER A 312 -22.89 -13.74 11.50
CA SER A 312 -24.34 -13.78 11.65
C SER A 312 -25.07 -14.08 10.33
N MET A 313 -24.46 -13.83 9.16
CA MET A 313 -25.03 -14.24 7.86
C MET A 313 -25.20 -15.76 7.76
N ALA A 314 -24.38 -16.54 8.48
CA ALA A 314 -24.47 -18.00 8.49
C ALA A 314 -25.75 -18.50 9.17
N THR A 315 -26.25 -17.79 10.18
CA THR A 315 -27.44 -18.18 10.95
C THR A 315 -28.66 -17.33 10.62
N ALA A 316 -28.48 -16.23 9.87
CA ALA A 316 -29.55 -15.33 9.48
C ALA A 316 -30.63 -16.03 8.63
N ALA A 317 -31.87 -15.59 8.83
CA ALA A 317 -32.96 -15.88 7.91
C ALA A 317 -32.90 -14.93 6.69
N LEU A 318 -32.43 -13.69 6.90
CA LEU A 318 -32.38 -12.67 5.87
C LEU A 318 -31.25 -11.66 6.12
N VAL A 319 -30.50 -11.34 5.06
CA VAL A 319 -29.52 -10.25 5.01
C VAL A 319 -30.18 -9.08 4.29
N GLN A 320 -30.22 -7.90 4.91
CA GLN A 320 -30.92 -6.73 4.39
C GLN A 320 -29.97 -5.55 4.20
N VAL A 321 -30.17 -4.85 3.08
CA VAL A 321 -29.60 -3.54 2.82
C VAL A 321 -30.70 -2.51 2.99
N MET A 322 -30.51 -1.58 3.91
CA MET A 322 -31.50 -0.57 4.30
C MET A 322 -31.00 0.83 3.94
N ARG A 323 -31.88 1.66 3.37
CA ARG A 323 -31.67 3.11 3.23
C ARG A 323 -32.53 3.82 4.26
N GLY A 324 -31.92 4.30 5.33
CA GLY A 324 -32.67 4.75 6.51
C GLY A 324 -33.54 3.61 7.07
N SER A 325 -34.86 3.78 7.06
CA SER A 325 -35.83 2.76 7.49
C SER A 325 -36.41 1.93 6.35
N THR A 326 -36.04 2.19 5.10
CA THR A 326 -36.60 1.51 3.92
C THR A 326 -35.68 0.36 3.46
N PRO A 327 -36.19 -0.87 3.32
CA PRO A 327 -35.40 -1.96 2.74
C PRO A 327 -35.21 -1.72 1.25
N LEU A 328 -33.95 -1.67 0.81
CA LEU A 328 -33.57 -1.65 -0.61
C LEU A 328 -33.47 -3.06 -1.17
N MET A 329 -32.90 -3.98 -0.40
CA MET A 329 -32.62 -5.34 -0.82
C MET A 329 -32.72 -6.29 0.37
N GLY A 330 -33.19 -7.51 0.12
CA GLY A 330 -33.16 -8.62 1.06
C GLY A 330 -32.71 -9.91 0.38
N VAL A 331 -31.72 -10.59 0.94
CA VAL A 331 -31.20 -11.88 0.46
C VAL A 331 -31.40 -12.93 1.54
N ARG A 332 -32.05 -14.04 1.18
CA ARG A 332 -32.16 -15.21 2.07
C ARG A 332 -30.96 -16.13 1.82
N PRO A 333 -30.08 -16.34 2.81
CA PRO A 333 -28.97 -17.29 2.66
C PRO A 333 -29.50 -18.69 2.36
N ALA A 334 -28.94 -19.36 1.35
CA ALA A 334 -29.29 -20.76 1.08
C ALA A 334 -28.79 -21.67 2.22
N PRO A 335 -29.47 -22.78 2.55
CA PRO A 335 -29.05 -23.68 3.63
C PRO A 335 -27.61 -24.18 3.50
N SER A 336 -27.16 -24.47 2.26
CA SER A 336 -25.80 -24.92 1.96
C SER A 336 -24.72 -23.83 2.13
N GLN A 337 -25.11 -22.56 2.22
CA GLN A 337 -24.21 -21.45 2.50
C GLN A 337 -24.03 -21.19 3.99
N ARG A 338 -24.99 -21.61 4.84
CA ARG A 338 -24.89 -21.51 6.30
C ARG A 338 -23.67 -22.27 6.84
N GLU A 339 -23.25 -23.33 6.16
CA GLU A 339 -22.08 -24.16 6.53
C GLU A 339 -20.75 -23.64 5.94
N ARG A 340 -20.78 -22.64 5.04
CA ARG A 340 -19.62 -22.16 4.28
C ARG A 340 -19.28 -20.69 4.53
N ALA A 341 -19.92 -20.04 5.50
CA ALA A 341 -19.57 -18.67 5.85
C ALA A 341 -18.07 -18.60 6.18
N PRO A 342 -17.32 -17.66 5.59
CA PRO A 342 -15.90 -17.53 5.89
C PRO A 342 -15.75 -17.17 7.37
N VAL A 343 -15.16 -18.08 8.13
CA VAL A 343 -14.78 -17.84 9.53
C VAL A 343 -13.35 -17.36 9.52
N ALA A 344 -13.10 -16.20 10.12
CA ALA A 344 -11.74 -15.71 10.30
C ALA A 344 -10.91 -16.75 11.07
N PRO A 345 -9.62 -16.93 10.75
CA PRO A 345 -8.75 -17.80 11.54
C PRO A 345 -8.85 -17.46 13.04
N ALA A 346 -8.86 -18.49 13.88
CA ALA A 346 -9.11 -18.32 15.32
C ALA A 346 -8.16 -17.29 15.99
N TYR A 347 -6.91 -17.25 15.53
CA TYR A 347 -5.92 -16.27 15.98
C TYR A 347 -6.35 -14.83 15.64
N ASP A 348 -6.70 -14.56 14.39
CA ASP A 348 -7.06 -13.22 13.92
C ASP A 348 -8.34 -12.73 14.60
N ARG A 349 -9.34 -13.62 14.70
CA ARG A 349 -10.58 -13.35 15.42
C ARG A 349 -10.32 -12.92 16.86
N GLN A 350 -9.53 -13.71 17.60
CA GLN A 350 -9.24 -13.43 19.00
C GLN A 350 -8.43 -12.13 19.15
N LEU A 351 -7.47 -11.87 18.26
CA LEU A 351 -6.69 -10.62 18.27
C LEU A 351 -7.59 -9.40 18.05
N VAL A 352 -8.46 -9.44 17.03
CA VAL A 352 -9.39 -8.35 16.71
C VAL A 352 -10.34 -8.08 17.87
N GLU A 353 -10.90 -9.13 18.47
CA GLU A 353 -11.76 -9.03 19.64
C GLU A 353 -11.03 -8.43 20.85
N ASP A 354 -9.81 -8.91 21.12
CA ASP A 354 -8.98 -8.40 22.22
C ASP A 354 -8.75 -6.89 22.04
N LEU A 355 -8.31 -6.47 20.84
CA LEU A 355 -8.04 -5.07 20.52
C LEU A 355 -9.30 -4.20 20.56
N ALA A 356 -10.45 -4.69 20.06
CA ALA A 356 -11.70 -3.95 20.07
C ALA A 356 -12.18 -3.63 21.50
N ILE A 357 -11.99 -4.57 22.43
CA ILE A 357 -12.40 -4.40 23.83
C ILE A 357 -11.43 -3.49 24.58
N ILE A 358 -10.12 -3.63 24.33
CA ILE A 358 -9.12 -2.71 24.88
C ILE A 358 -9.35 -1.29 24.34
N ALA A 359 -9.67 -1.14 23.04
CA ALA A 359 -10.01 0.15 22.44
C ALA A 359 -11.17 0.83 23.15
N ALA A 360 -12.24 0.08 23.44
CA ALA A 360 -13.40 0.58 24.16
C ALA A 360 -13.06 0.99 25.61
N TYR A 361 -12.23 0.19 26.31
CA TYR A 361 -11.77 0.52 27.67
C TYR A 361 -10.90 1.78 27.70
N ALA A 362 -9.91 1.86 26.81
CA ALA A 362 -8.95 2.95 26.77
C ALA A 362 -9.48 4.21 26.08
N SER A 363 -10.59 4.12 25.34
CA SER A 363 -11.06 5.14 24.40
C SER A 363 -10.00 5.53 23.37
N ILE A 364 -9.21 4.56 22.91
CA ILE A 364 -8.15 4.72 21.91
C ILE A 364 -8.44 3.78 20.73
N PRO A 365 -8.54 4.28 19.49
CA PRO A 365 -8.68 3.41 18.33
C PRO A 365 -7.37 2.66 18.07
N PHE A 366 -7.46 1.35 17.86
CA PHE A 366 -6.33 0.53 17.40
C PHE A 366 -6.62 0.01 16.00
N ASP A 367 -5.61 0.09 15.12
CA ASP A 367 -5.66 -0.58 13.83
C ASP A 367 -5.09 -2.00 13.97
N VAL A 368 -5.68 -2.96 13.27
CA VAL A 368 -5.21 -4.34 13.27
C VAL A 368 -3.86 -4.41 12.55
N PRO A 369 -2.78 -4.85 13.19
CA PRO A 369 -1.47 -4.88 12.56
C PRO A 369 -1.35 -6.05 11.58
N GLU A 370 -0.59 -5.87 10.48
CA GLU A 370 -0.26 -6.98 9.57
C GLU A 370 0.59 -8.05 10.25
N ARG A 371 1.44 -7.64 11.21
CA ARG A 371 2.35 -8.52 11.94
C ARG A 371 2.45 -8.10 13.39
N LEU A 372 2.53 -9.09 14.27
CA LEU A 372 2.64 -8.90 15.71
C LEU A 372 3.69 -9.86 16.28
N THR A 373 4.48 -9.38 17.25
CA THR A 373 5.40 -10.26 17.98
C THR A 373 4.63 -11.10 19.00
N ALA A 374 5.16 -12.28 19.35
CA ALA A 374 4.53 -13.13 20.36
C ALA A 374 4.38 -12.40 21.71
N HIS A 375 5.38 -11.60 22.09
CA HIS A 375 5.34 -10.79 23.30
C HIS A 375 4.19 -9.77 23.26
N ALA A 376 4.08 -8.96 22.20
CA ALA A 376 3.00 -7.98 22.07
C ALA A 376 1.62 -8.66 22.04
N ARG A 377 1.51 -9.82 21.39
CA ARG A 377 0.28 -10.62 21.39
C ARG A 377 -0.11 -11.09 22.81
N THR A 378 0.85 -11.54 23.61
CA THR A 378 0.61 -11.96 25.00
C THR A 378 0.23 -10.79 25.90
N GLU A 379 0.83 -9.62 25.73
CA GLU A 379 0.47 -8.40 26.48
C GLU A 379 -0.97 -7.98 26.21
N ILE A 380 -1.36 -7.94 24.93
CA ILE A 380 -2.75 -7.69 24.51
C ILE A 380 -3.70 -8.67 25.17
N ARG A 381 -3.37 -9.98 25.17
CA ARG A 381 -4.25 -11.00 25.75
C ARG A 381 -4.36 -10.87 27.27
N ARG A 382 -3.27 -10.60 27.98
CA ARG A 382 -3.27 -10.39 29.44
C ARG A 382 -4.14 -9.23 29.83
N LEU A 383 -3.97 -8.09 29.18
CA LEU A 383 -4.81 -6.92 29.42
C LEU A 383 -6.28 -7.24 29.17
N ARG A 384 -6.59 -7.89 28.04
CA ARG A 384 -7.95 -8.29 27.72
C ARG A 384 -8.59 -9.16 28.82
N LEU A 385 -7.86 -10.16 29.31
CA LEU A 385 -8.32 -11.08 30.36
C LEU A 385 -8.50 -10.36 31.71
N LEU A 386 -7.59 -9.46 32.07
CA LEU A 386 -7.77 -8.61 33.25
C LEU A 386 -9.05 -7.77 33.17
N LEU A 387 -9.35 -7.20 32.00
CA LEU A 387 -10.57 -6.42 31.78
C LEU A 387 -11.85 -7.27 31.85
N ASP A 388 -11.76 -8.58 31.58
CA ASP A 388 -12.83 -9.57 31.82
C ASP A 388 -12.99 -9.96 33.30
N GLY A 389 -12.09 -9.51 34.17
CA GLY A 389 -12.05 -9.92 35.57
C GLY A 389 -11.40 -11.28 35.80
N ALA A 390 -10.65 -11.79 34.82
CA ALA A 390 -9.83 -12.98 35.00
C ALA A 390 -8.54 -12.65 35.77
N VAL A 391 -7.94 -13.68 36.37
CA VAL A 391 -6.61 -13.62 36.97
C VAL A 391 -5.59 -14.01 35.93
N VAL A 392 -4.51 -13.23 35.77
CA VAL A 392 -3.43 -13.50 34.80
C VAL A 392 -2.09 -13.65 35.51
N ILE A 393 -1.17 -14.40 34.91
CA ILE A 393 0.23 -14.38 35.36
C ILE A 393 0.89 -13.11 34.81
N GLU A 394 1.59 -12.37 35.67
CA GLU A 394 2.28 -11.12 35.32
C GLU A 394 3.81 -11.28 35.46
N PRO A 395 4.53 -11.57 34.35
CA PRO A 395 5.96 -11.80 34.38
C PRO A 395 6.78 -10.58 34.81
N ALA A 396 6.24 -9.36 34.66
CA ALA A 396 6.93 -8.16 35.13
C ALA A 396 7.16 -8.17 36.65
N PHE A 397 6.31 -8.89 37.41
CA PHE A 397 6.44 -9.06 38.85
C PHE A 397 7.01 -10.44 39.19
N GLY A 398 8.30 -10.65 38.86
CA GLY A 398 9.06 -11.78 39.41
C GLY A 398 9.46 -11.59 40.87
N THR A 399 9.56 -10.32 41.31
CA THR A 399 9.92 -9.95 42.67
C THR A 399 9.17 -8.69 43.11
N LEU A 400 8.73 -8.64 44.37
CA LEU A 400 8.21 -7.41 44.99
C LEU A 400 9.26 -6.83 45.92
N THR A 401 9.62 -5.57 45.75
CA THR A 401 10.57 -4.89 46.62
C THR A 401 9.86 -3.82 47.45
N SER A 402 10.05 -3.86 48.76
CA SER A 402 9.54 -2.86 49.71
C SER A 402 10.66 -2.37 50.62
N THR A 403 10.56 -1.14 51.10
CA THR A 403 11.52 -0.59 52.08
C THR A 403 10.88 -0.63 53.47
N LEU A 404 11.57 -1.26 54.43
CA LEU A 404 11.08 -1.36 55.80
C LEU A 404 11.19 0.00 56.51
N SER A 405 10.11 0.42 57.19
CA SER A 405 10.07 1.64 57.99
C SER A 405 10.87 1.52 59.31
N GLY A 406 11.16 0.30 59.75
CA GLY A 406 11.75 -0.01 61.06
C GLY A 406 10.70 -0.26 62.15
N GLU A 407 9.42 0.00 61.89
CA GLU A 407 8.33 -0.40 62.78
C GLU A 407 7.98 -1.87 62.55
N LEU A 408 7.83 -2.62 63.65
CA LEU A 408 7.62 -4.05 63.62
C LEU A 408 6.16 -4.40 63.89
N SER A 409 5.50 -4.99 62.91
CA SER A 409 4.25 -5.72 63.11
C SER A 409 4.51 -7.23 63.15
N GLU A 410 3.66 -7.97 63.87
CA GLU A 410 3.70 -9.45 63.85
C GLU A 410 3.54 -9.99 62.42
N GLU A 411 2.80 -9.28 61.56
CA GLU A 411 2.62 -9.61 60.15
C GLU A 411 3.96 -9.60 59.39
N ILE A 412 4.80 -8.57 59.59
CA ILE A 412 6.12 -8.48 58.93
C ILE A 412 7.04 -9.62 59.40
N LEU A 413 7.02 -9.96 60.69
CA LEU A 413 7.78 -11.09 61.22
C LEU A 413 7.30 -12.43 60.64
N GLY A 414 5.98 -12.57 60.45
CA GLY A 414 5.38 -13.73 59.80
C GLY A 414 5.84 -13.91 58.34
N LEU A 415 6.05 -12.81 57.60
CA LEU A 415 6.54 -12.86 56.21
C LEU A 415 7.97 -13.44 56.07
N LEU A 416 8.76 -13.43 57.15
CA LEU A 416 10.15 -13.89 57.15
C LEU A 416 10.31 -15.36 57.55
N GLY A 417 9.29 -15.94 58.18
CA GLY A 417 9.35 -17.28 58.77
C GLY A 417 9.10 -18.44 57.79
N GLY A 418 8.80 -18.17 56.52
CA GLY A 418 8.53 -19.21 55.52
C GLY A 418 7.65 -18.72 54.36
N PRO A 419 7.13 -19.64 53.53
CA PRO A 419 6.20 -19.30 52.45
C PRO A 419 4.90 -18.70 52.98
N VAL A 420 4.51 -17.57 52.41
CA VAL A 420 3.32 -16.80 52.80
C VAL A 420 2.56 -16.30 51.58
N ALA A 421 1.24 -16.13 51.71
CA ALA A 421 0.45 -15.46 50.68
C ALA A 421 0.66 -13.94 50.77
N VAL A 422 0.92 -13.29 49.64
CA VAL A 422 1.12 -11.85 49.55
C VAL A 422 0.15 -11.27 48.55
N ALA A 423 -0.57 -10.22 48.95
CA ALA A 423 -1.41 -9.42 48.07
C ALA A 423 -1.02 -7.95 48.22
N VAL A 424 -0.73 -7.28 47.11
CA VAL A 424 -0.40 -5.85 47.08
C VAL A 424 -1.31 -5.17 46.07
N THR A 425 -2.12 -4.22 46.53
CA THR A 425 -2.87 -3.35 45.63
C THR A 425 -1.93 -2.30 45.04
N VAL A 426 -1.82 -2.29 43.71
CA VAL A 426 -1.11 -1.25 42.97
C VAL A 426 -2.12 -0.25 42.42
N GLU A 427 -1.83 1.04 42.59
CA GLU A 427 -2.71 2.11 42.11
C GLU A 427 -2.85 2.09 40.58
N LYS A 428 -1.75 1.73 39.89
CA LYS A 428 -1.64 1.74 38.44
C LYS A 428 -0.68 0.64 37.98
N LEU A 429 -1.16 -0.18 37.04
CA LEU A 429 -0.34 -1.07 36.21
C LEU A 429 -0.47 -0.62 34.75
N GLU A 430 0.63 -0.60 34.00
CA GLU A 430 0.63 -0.17 32.60
C GLU A 430 0.94 -1.34 31.68
N TYR A 431 0.16 -1.46 30.60
CA TYR A 431 0.40 -2.40 29.50
C TYR A 431 0.77 -1.65 28.23
N ASP A 432 1.72 -2.16 27.44
CA ASP A 432 2.00 -1.66 26.10
C ASP A 432 1.12 -2.38 25.07
N VAL A 433 0.25 -1.61 24.43
CA VAL A 433 -0.59 -2.09 23.32
C VAL A 433 -0.28 -1.27 22.09
N LEU A 434 0.46 -1.87 21.15
CA LEU A 434 0.82 -1.26 19.87
C LEU A 434 1.51 0.11 20.04
N GLY A 435 2.35 0.27 21.07
CA GLY A 435 3.06 1.51 21.35
C GLY A 435 2.27 2.51 22.22
N HIS A 436 1.08 2.15 22.69
CA HIS A 436 0.30 2.94 23.64
C HIS A 436 0.39 2.32 25.05
N HIS A 437 0.71 3.15 26.04
CA HIS A 437 0.69 2.76 27.45
C HIS A 437 -0.73 2.87 28.02
N ILE A 438 -1.35 1.72 28.28
CA ILE A 438 -2.73 1.61 28.76
C ILE A 438 -2.72 1.43 30.28
N PRO A 439 -3.20 2.43 31.05
CA PRO A 439 -3.20 2.33 32.50
C PRO A 439 -4.41 1.55 33.00
N VAL A 440 -4.16 0.51 33.78
CA VAL A 440 -5.15 -0.26 34.53
C VAL A 440 -5.05 0.12 36.00
N ARG A 441 -6.18 0.48 36.60
CA ARG A 441 -6.27 0.86 38.02
C ARG A 441 -6.85 -0.28 38.84
N ASP A 442 -6.66 -0.21 40.16
CA ASP A 442 -7.25 -1.18 41.10
C ASP A 442 -6.81 -2.62 40.76
N VAL A 443 -5.50 -2.81 40.57
CA VAL A 443 -4.93 -4.12 40.31
C VAL A 443 -4.32 -4.66 41.60
N VAL A 444 -4.60 -5.91 41.92
CA VAL A 444 -3.93 -6.63 43.01
C VAL A 444 -2.88 -7.55 42.40
N ILE A 445 -1.64 -7.38 42.83
CA ILE A 445 -0.53 -8.29 42.57
C ILE A 445 -0.49 -9.31 43.70
N TYR A 446 -0.66 -10.58 43.35
CA TYR A 446 -0.86 -11.66 44.30
C TYR A 446 0.08 -12.83 44.05
N SER A 447 0.62 -13.40 45.13
CA SER A 447 1.28 -14.70 45.09
C SER A 447 0.76 -15.54 46.25
N PRO A 448 0.28 -16.77 46.02
CA PRO A 448 -0.18 -17.65 47.09
C PRO A 448 0.99 -18.13 47.96
N ARG A 449 2.21 -18.18 47.40
CA ARG A 449 3.42 -18.70 48.03
C ARG A 449 4.61 -17.82 47.65
N ALA A 450 4.85 -16.79 48.44
CA ALA A 450 6.03 -15.95 48.34
C ALA A 450 6.96 -16.16 49.54
N VAL A 451 8.26 -15.98 49.32
CA VAL A 451 9.30 -16.03 50.36
C VAL A 451 10.14 -14.76 50.32
N ALA A 452 10.53 -14.28 51.48
CA ALA A 452 11.49 -13.19 51.60
C ALA A 452 12.89 -13.68 51.21
N GLN A 453 13.51 -12.99 50.26
CA GLN A 453 14.91 -13.18 49.95
C GLN A 453 15.75 -12.75 51.17
N ASP A 454 16.65 -13.62 51.62
CA ASP A 454 17.51 -13.40 52.79
C ASP A 454 16.73 -13.14 54.10
N GLY A 455 15.56 -13.79 54.25
CA GLY A 455 14.64 -13.62 55.39
C GLY A 455 15.31 -13.74 56.77
N ASP A 456 16.24 -14.69 56.94
CA ASP A 456 16.99 -14.87 58.20
C ASP A 456 17.85 -13.66 58.56
N ALA A 457 18.56 -13.09 57.58
CA ALA A 457 19.42 -11.93 57.78
C ALA A 457 18.58 -10.67 58.06
N LEU A 458 17.45 -10.52 57.36
CA LEU A 458 16.53 -9.42 57.56
C LEU A 458 15.84 -9.52 58.93
N GLY A 459 15.45 -10.72 59.36
CA GLY A 459 14.90 -11.01 60.68
C GLY A 459 15.88 -10.70 61.82
N ALA A 460 17.17 -11.01 61.64
CA ALA A 460 18.22 -10.62 62.57
C ALA A 460 18.40 -9.09 62.66
N ALA A 461 18.41 -8.39 61.52
CA ALA A 461 18.51 -6.92 61.47
C ALA A 461 17.31 -6.23 62.13
N ILE A 462 16.12 -6.80 61.94
CA ILE A 462 14.87 -6.44 62.60
C ILE A 462 14.98 -6.60 64.13
N THR A 463 15.43 -7.76 64.59
CA THR A 463 15.55 -8.06 66.04
C THR A 463 16.58 -7.14 66.70
N ALA A 464 17.60 -6.73 65.95
CA ALA A 464 18.62 -5.76 66.38
C ALA A 464 18.17 -4.28 66.31
N GLY A 465 16.98 -3.98 65.80
CA GLY A 465 16.48 -2.60 65.65
C GLY A 465 17.20 -1.79 64.56
N THR A 466 17.79 -2.47 63.57
CA THR A 466 18.62 -1.87 62.50
C THR A 466 18.00 -2.00 61.10
N SER A 467 16.74 -2.40 61.01
CA SER A 467 16.05 -2.70 59.75
C SER A 467 15.45 -1.49 59.03
N ALA A 468 15.44 -0.30 59.65
CA ALA A 468 14.92 0.91 59.01
C ALA A 468 15.71 1.23 57.72
N GLY A 469 15.02 1.33 56.59
CA GLY A 469 15.63 1.53 55.27
C GLY A 469 16.16 0.26 54.60
N ALA A 470 16.05 -0.91 55.24
CA ALA A 470 16.42 -2.17 54.60
C ALA A 470 15.38 -2.58 53.52
N SER A 471 15.88 -3.21 52.45
CA SER A 471 15.06 -3.66 51.33
C SER A 471 14.53 -5.07 51.60
N LEU A 472 13.21 -5.22 51.72
CA LEU A 472 12.51 -6.51 51.71
C LEU A 472 12.21 -6.89 50.25
N VAL A 473 12.80 -7.98 49.76
CA VAL A 473 12.53 -8.51 48.42
C VAL A 473 11.77 -9.81 48.55
N MET A 474 10.52 -9.85 48.11
CA MET A 474 9.69 -11.06 48.07
C MET A 474 9.80 -11.70 46.68
N ARG A 475 9.90 -13.03 46.61
CA ARG A 475 9.86 -13.81 45.36
C ARG A 475 8.86 -14.94 45.49
N GLY A 476 8.24 -15.34 44.37
CA GLY A 476 7.45 -16.58 44.34
C GLY A 476 8.34 -17.78 44.64
N VAL A 477 7.81 -18.75 45.38
CA VAL A 477 8.48 -20.03 45.61
C VAL A 477 8.69 -20.72 44.26
N ASP A 478 9.82 -21.43 44.12
CA ASP A 478 10.20 -22.14 42.88
C ASP A 478 10.31 -21.24 41.63
N GLY A 479 10.41 -19.91 41.81
CA GLY A 479 10.48 -18.94 40.72
C GLY A 479 9.13 -18.63 40.08
N GLU A 480 8.01 -18.97 40.74
CA GLU A 480 6.68 -18.61 40.26
C GLU A 480 6.53 -17.09 40.12
N SER A 481 5.93 -16.67 39.00
CA SER A 481 5.58 -15.27 38.78
C SER A 481 4.34 -14.90 39.58
N PHE A 482 4.25 -13.63 39.97
CA PHE A 482 3.05 -13.13 40.64
C PHE A 482 1.88 -13.07 39.65
N TRP A 483 0.68 -13.10 40.20
CA TRP A 483 -0.57 -13.01 39.48
C TRP A 483 -1.11 -11.59 39.59
N ALA A 484 -1.84 -11.14 38.58
CA ALA A 484 -2.54 -9.87 38.58
C ALA A 484 -4.04 -10.12 38.39
N TYR A 485 -4.87 -9.37 39.11
CA TYR A 485 -6.32 -9.35 38.91
C TYR A 485 -6.92 -8.01 39.36
N MET A 486 -8.13 -7.71 38.89
CA MET A 486 -8.87 -6.50 39.25
C MET A 486 -10.04 -6.85 40.19
N PRO A 487 -9.98 -6.56 41.50
CA PRO A 487 -11.05 -6.90 42.44
C PRO A 487 -12.41 -6.35 42.01
N SER A 488 -12.45 -5.13 41.46
CA SER A 488 -13.68 -4.50 40.96
C SER A 488 -14.31 -5.20 39.73
N ARG A 489 -13.60 -6.11 39.07
CA ARG A 489 -14.07 -6.87 37.90
C ARG A 489 -14.33 -8.34 38.21
N MET A 490 -13.86 -8.85 39.35
CA MET A 490 -14.07 -10.23 39.74
C MET A 490 -15.51 -10.45 40.22
N ASN A 491 -16.09 -11.58 39.83
CA ASN A 491 -17.30 -12.08 40.49
C ASN A 491 -16.90 -12.64 41.86
N GLY A 492 -17.57 -12.22 42.92
CA GLY A 492 -17.16 -12.43 44.32
C GLY A 492 -16.91 -13.90 44.76
N ASP A 493 -17.45 -14.87 44.03
CA ASP A 493 -17.25 -16.30 44.31
C ASP A 493 -16.13 -16.96 43.46
N THR A 494 -15.47 -16.18 42.60
CA THR A 494 -14.44 -16.72 41.69
C THR A 494 -13.14 -16.94 42.45
N PRO A 495 -12.59 -18.17 42.50
CA PRO A 495 -11.31 -18.40 43.12
C PRO A 495 -10.22 -17.60 42.37
N VAL A 496 -9.32 -16.99 43.13
CA VAL A 496 -8.17 -16.27 42.57
C VAL A 496 -7.20 -17.30 42.01
N PHE A 497 -7.36 -17.66 40.74
CA PHE A 497 -6.54 -18.66 40.09
C PHE A 497 -6.27 -18.25 38.64
N PRO A 498 -5.02 -18.31 38.15
CA PRO A 498 -4.68 -17.83 36.82
C PRO A 498 -5.44 -18.55 35.71
N THR A 499 -5.86 -17.76 34.72
CA THR A 499 -6.47 -18.25 33.48
C THR A 499 -5.39 -18.36 32.41
N ALA A 500 -5.44 -19.43 31.61
CA ALA A 500 -4.58 -19.56 30.43
C ALA A 500 -4.84 -18.39 29.47
N LEU A 501 -3.84 -17.96 28.71
CA LEU A 501 -4.04 -16.96 27.67
C LEU A 501 -4.88 -17.56 26.53
N ASP A 502 -4.78 -18.87 26.32
CA ASP A 502 -5.39 -19.67 25.26
C ASP A 502 -5.22 -19.01 23.88
N ILE A 503 -3.99 -18.59 23.55
CA ILE A 503 -3.69 -17.94 22.27
C ILE A 503 -3.46 -19.01 21.19
N PRO A 504 -4.26 -19.07 20.11
CA PRO A 504 -4.09 -20.10 19.08
C PRO A 504 -2.69 -20.08 18.46
N GLY A 505 -1.98 -21.21 18.54
CA GLY A 505 -0.66 -21.39 17.93
C GLY A 505 0.51 -20.81 18.73
N ILE A 506 0.30 -20.33 19.96
CA ILE A 506 1.37 -19.93 20.87
C ILE A 506 1.41 -20.88 22.06
N ASP A 507 2.57 -21.49 22.30
CA ASP A 507 2.77 -22.34 23.48
C ASP A 507 2.85 -21.48 24.75
N GLU A 508 2.10 -21.88 25.77
CA GLU A 508 2.04 -21.17 27.04
C GLU A 508 2.79 -21.93 28.14
N PRO A 509 3.41 -21.21 29.09
CA PRO A 509 3.95 -21.85 30.29
C PRO A 509 2.80 -22.51 31.08
N PRO A 510 3.05 -23.68 31.69
CA PRO A 510 2.02 -24.39 32.44
C PRO A 510 1.51 -23.54 33.61
N LEU A 511 0.20 -23.57 33.83
CA LEU A 511 -0.42 -22.91 34.98
C LEU A 511 0.02 -23.60 36.28
N PRO A 512 0.13 -22.86 37.40
CA PRO A 512 0.44 -23.42 38.71
C PRO A 512 -0.61 -24.45 39.15
N ASN A 513 -0.23 -25.42 39.98
CA ASN A 513 -1.11 -26.55 40.30
C ASN A 513 -2.25 -26.12 41.24
N ARG A 514 -3.52 -26.37 40.87
CA ARG A 514 -4.72 -25.94 41.65
C ARG A 514 -4.76 -26.43 43.10
N THR A 515 -4.13 -27.56 43.39
CA THR A 515 -4.09 -28.15 44.74
C THR A 515 -3.05 -27.51 45.66
N ALA A 516 -2.20 -26.62 45.15
CA ALA A 516 -1.17 -25.91 45.90
C ALA A 516 -1.53 -24.44 46.23
N ALA A 517 -2.72 -23.96 45.80
CA ALA A 517 -3.20 -22.59 45.94
C ALA A 517 -4.22 -22.45 47.08
#